data_AF-A0A2N5WKZ4-F1
#
_entry.id   AF-A0A2N5WKZ4-F1
#
_cell.length_a   1.000
_cell.length_b   1.000
_cell.length_c   1.000
_cell.angle_alpha   90.00
_cell.angle_beta   90.00
_cell.angle_gamma   90.00
#
_symmetry.space_group_name_H-M   'P 1'
#
loop_
_entity.id
_entity.type
_entity.pdbx_description
1 polymer ?
#
loop_
_entity_poly.entity_id
_entity_poly.type
_entity_poly.pdbx_seq_one_letter_code
_entity_poly.pdbx_strand_id
1 'polypeptide(L)'
;MSAVTDTAPRRDAAADAARTGRRVEEVLDRLAADGDRRACEAAEELVRVLMDFYGAGLARILALLDGDGGGAPAAPGGSPLDRLLGDELAGGLLALHGLHPED
;
A
#
# COMPACT_ATOMS: atom_id res chain seq x y z
N MET A 1 -8.78 -29.03 -26.62
CA MET A 1 -9.53 -28.80 -25.37
C MET A 1 -8.56 -28.12 -24.41
N SER A 2 -8.46 -26.80 -24.50
CA SER A 2 -9.16 -25.82 -23.65
C SER A 2 -8.65 -25.79 -22.22
N ALA A 3 -7.89 -24.74 -21.92
CA ALA A 3 -8.16 -23.87 -20.77
C ALA A 3 -7.49 -22.51 -21.02
N VAL A 4 -8.21 -21.61 -21.69
CA VAL A 4 -8.09 -20.18 -21.46
C VAL A 4 -8.46 -19.98 -19.99
N THR A 5 -7.51 -19.54 -19.16
CA THR A 5 -7.79 -19.08 -17.80
C THR A 5 -7.25 -17.67 -17.64
N ASP A 6 -8.18 -16.74 -17.80
CA ASP A 6 -8.36 -15.51 -17.03
C ASP A 6 -7.11 -14.64 -16.75
N THR A 7 -6.77 -13.80 -17.73
CA THR A 7 -5.79 -12.70 -17.60
C THR A 7 -6.46 -11.35 -17.23
N ALA A 8 -7.78 -11.30 -17.03
CA ALA A 8 -8.52 -10.05 -16.84
C ALA A 8 -8.19 -9.28 -15.52
N PRO A 9 -8.18 -9.89 -14.33
CA PRO A 9 -8.12 -9.12 -13.07
C PRO A 9 -6.79 -8.39 -12.84
N ARG A 10 -5.67 -8.94 -13.33
CA ARG A 10 -4.36 -8.26 -13.22
C ARG A 10 -4.21 -7.07 -14.16
N ARG A 11 -4.88 -7.12 -15.32
CA ARG A 11 -4.89 -6.00 -16.27
C ARG A 11 -5.75 -4.85 -15.75
N ASP A 12 -6.86 -5.18 -15.10
CA ASP A 12 -7.74 -4.18 -14.48
C ASP A 12 -7.02 -3.47 -13.32
N ALA A 13 -6.35 -4.21 -12.43
CA ALA A 13 -5.54 -3.62 -11.36
C ALA A 13 -4.40 -2.73 -11.88
N ALA A 14 -3.73 -3.13 -12.97
CA ALA A 14 -2.70 -2.31 -13.60
C ALA A 14 -3.28 -1.05 -14.27
N ALA A 15 -4.47 -1.16 -14.87
CA ALA A 15 -5.20 -0.03 -15.44
C ALA A 15 -5.67 0.94 -14.34
N ASP A 16 -6.06 0.44 -13.18
CA ASP A 16 -6.45 1.22 -12.01
C ASP A 16 -5.24 1.91 -11.37
N ALA A 17 -4.09 1.25 -11.28
CA ALA A 17 -2.85 1.87 -10.85
C ALA A 17 -2.44 3.03 -11.77
N ALA A 18 -2.46 2.79 -13.09
CA ALA A 18 -2.15 3.83 -14.08
C ALA A 18 -3.15 5.00 -14.05
N ARG A 19 -4.45 4.72 -13.81
CA ARG A 19 -5.48 5.75 -13.64
C ARG A 19 -5.27 6.56 -12.38
N THR A 20 -4.89 5.90 -11.28
CA THR A 20 -4.61 6.56 -10.01
C THR A 20 -3.39 7.48 -10.14
N GLY A 21 -2.31 7.01 -10.78
CA GLY A 21 -1.12 7.82 -11.06
C GLY A 21 -1.45 9.09 -11.84
N ARG A 22 -2.19 8.96 -12.95
CA ARG A 22 -2.65 10.13 -13.73
C ARG A 22 -3.48 11.09 -12.90
N ARG A 23 -4.34 10.58 -12.02
CA ARG A 23 -5.16 11.44 -11.16
C ARG A 23 -4.33 12.20 -10.12
N VAL A 24 -3.24 11.61 -9.62
CA VAL A 24 -2.28 12.30 -8.76
C VAL A 24 -1.58 13.41 -9.54
N GLU A 25 -1.08 13.11 -10.75
CA GLU A 25 -0.47 14.10 -11.65
C GLU A 25 -1.43 15.27 -11.93
N GLU A 26 -2.68 14.99 -12.31
CA GLU A 26 -3.71 16.02 -12.54
C GLU A 26 -3.97 16.90 -11.31
N VAL A 27 -3.90 16.36 -10.09
CA VAL A 27 -4.05 17.14 -8.86
C VAL A 27 -2.85 18.06 -8.67
N LEU A 28 -1.63 17.55 -8.87
CA LEU A 28 -0.40 18.33 -8.75
C LEU A 28 -0.34 19.45 -9.81
N ASP A 29 -0.73 19.15 -11.05
CA ASP A 29 -0.78 20.13 -12.14
C ASP A 29 -1.78 21.26 -11.83
N ARG A 30 -2.94 20.93 -11.24
CA ARG A 30 -3.91 21.96 -10.81
C ARG A 30 -3.33 22.85 -9.70
N LEU A 31 -2.66 22.26 -8.72
CA LEU A 31 -2.00 23.03 -7.65
C LEU A 31 -0.90 23.95 -8.22
N ALA A 32 -0.16 23.48 -9.23
CA ALA A 32 0.84 24.27 -9.93
C ALA A 32 0.24 25.40 -10.75
N ALA A 33 -0.91 25.17 -11.40
CA ALA A 33 -1.61 26.18 -12.19
C ALA A 33 -2.12 27.36 -11.35
N ASP A 34 -2.48 27.12 -10.08
CA ASP A 34 -2.91 28.17 -9.14
C ASP A 34 -1.76 29.09 -8.68
N GLY A 35 -0.50 28.75 -9.01
CA GLY A 35 0.67 29.63 -8.85
C GLY A 35 1.29 29.66 -7.45
N ASP A 36 0.76 28.91 -6.49
CA ASP A 36 1.35 28.79 -5.15
C ASP A 36 2.43 27.70 -5.12
N ARG A 37 3.68 28.13 -5.28
CA ARG A 37 4.85 27.25 -5.23
C ARG A 37 4.98 26.50 -3.90
N ARG A 38 4.62 27.12 -2.77
CA ARG A 38 4.73 26.45 -1.46
C ARG A 38 3.70 25.33 -1.32
N ALA A 39 2.49 25.54 -1.83
CA ALA A 39 1.47 24.50 -1.87
C ALA A 39 1.91 23.32 -2.76
N CYS A 40 2.57 23.58 -3.89
CA CYS A 40 3.12 22.54 -4.76
C CYS A 40 4.22 21.72 -4.06
N GLU A 41 5.20 22.39 -3.47
CA GLU A 41 6.29 21.74 -2.73
C GLU A 41 5.75 20.86 -1.60
N ALA A 42 4.78 21.37 -0.83
CA ALA A 42 4.13 20.61 0.23
C ALA A 42 3.33 19.41 -0.30
N ALA A 43 2.64 19.54 -1.43
CA ALA A 43 1.91 18.44 -2.04
C ALA A 43 2.83 17.33 -2.57
N GLU A 44 3.93 17.69 -3.22
CA GLU A 44 4.95 16.73 -3.68
C GLU A 44 5.63 16.03 -2.50
N GLU A 45 5.95 16.76 -1.44
CA GLU A 45 6.49 16.19 -0.20
C GLU A 45 5.50 15.22 0.44
N LEU A 46 4.22 15.58 0.53
CA LEU A 46 3.17 14.71 1.05
C LEU A 46 3.08 13.40 0.25
N VAL A 47 3.06 13.48 -1.10
CA VAL A 47 3.04 12.29 -1.95
C VAL A 47 4.27 11.42 -1.68
N ARG A 48 5.46 12.01 -1.60
CA ARG A 48 6.71 11.28 -1.34
C ARG A 48 6.67 10.55 0.00
N VAL A 49 6.33 11.25 1.07
CA VAL A 49 6.26 10.68 2.42
C VAL A 49 5.23 9.54 2.49
N LEU A 50 4.06 9.72 1.87
CA LEU A 50 3.06 8.66 1.83
C LEU A 50 3.54 7.45 1.02
N MET A 51 4.15 7.65 -0.15
CA MET A 51 4.67 6.55 -0.97
C MET A 51 5.80 5.80 -0.27
N ASP A 52 6.68 6.49 0.45
CA ASP A 52 7.74 5.86 1.24
C ASP A 52 7.15 5.04 2.40
N PHE A 53 6.19 5.60 3.15
CA PHE A 53 5.52 4.91 4.25
C PHE A 53 4.77 3.66 3.79
N TYR A 54 3.92 3.78 2.76
CA TYR A 54 3.18 2.66 2.21
C TYR A 54 4.10 1.64 1.54
N GLY A 55 5.17 2.07 0.86
CA GLY A 55 6.17 1.20 0.27
C GLY A 55 6.88 0.35 1.33
N ALA A 56 7.31 0.96 2.43
CA ALA A 56 7.90 0.25 3.57
C ALA A 56 6.92 -0.75 4.19
N GLY A 57 5.66 -0.34 4.36
CA GLY A 57 4.58 -1.21 4.84
C GLY A 57 4.35 -2.44 3.97
N LEU A 58 4.23 -2.25 2.65
CA LEU A 58 4.04 -3.34 1.69
C LEU A 58 5.23 -4.30 1.69
N ALA A 59 6.46 -3.79 1.69
CA ALA A 59 7.66 -4.62 1.77
C ALA A 59 7.69 -5.43 3.08
N ARG A 60 7.28 -4.83 4.20
CA ARG A 60 7.21 -5.49 5.50
C ARG A 60 6.17 -6.61 5.53
N ILE A 61 4.97 -6.34 5.02
CA ILE A 61 3.89 -7.33 4.90
C ILE A 61 4.37 -8.53 4.10
N LEU A 62 4.97 -8.30 2.92
CA LEU A 62 5.49 -9.40 2.09
C LEU A 62 6.54 -10.23 2.82
N ALA A 63 7.52 -9.59 3.47
CA ALA A 63 8.54 -10.29 4.24
C ALA A 63 7.95 -11.15 5.38
N LEU A 64 6.90 -10.67 6.07
CA LEU A 64 6.22 -11.42 7.13
C LEU A 64 5.43 -12.63 6.59
N LEU A 65 4.83 -12.48 5.40
CA LEU A 65 4.10 -13.55 4.72
C LEU A 65 5.03 -14.63 4.16
N ASP A 66 6.18 -14.23 3.62
CA ASP A 66 7.20 -15.14 3.09
C ASP A 66 7.99 -15.86 4.21
N GLY A 67 7.88 -15.39 5.46
CA GLY A 67 8.54 -15.97 6.63
C GLY A 67 9.97 -15.48 6.86
N ASP A 68 10.49 -14.62 5.99
CA ASP A 68 11.83 -14.01 6.07
C ASP A 68 11.87 -12.75 6.95
N GLY A 69 10.71 -12.27 7.43
CA GLY A 69 10.55 -11.00 8.12
C GLY A 69 11.14 -10.91 9.54
N GLY A 70 11.83 -11.92 10.06
CA GLY A 70 12.47 -11.88 11.38
C GLY A 70 11.52 -11.66 12.58
N GLY A 71 10.21 -11.71 12.34
CA GLY A 71 9.19 -11.64 13.38
C GLY A 71 9.14 -12.93 14.20
N ALA A 72 8.59 -12.86 15.41
CA ALA A 72 8.35 -14.05 16.21
C ALA A 72 7.56 -15.07 15.37
N PRO A 73 7.96 -16.36 15.35
CA PRO A 73 7.21 -17.37 14.62
C PRO A 73 5.78 -17.34 15.14
N ALA A 74 4.81 -17.40 14.21
CA ALA A 74 3.42 -17.61 14.62
C ALA A 74 3.38 -18.82 15.57
N ALA A 75 2.64 -18.68 16.67
CA ALA A 75 2.40 -19.80 17.56
C ALA A 75 1.90 -21.01 16.74
N PRO A 76 2.13 -22.25 17.19
CA PRO A 76 1.59 -23.43 16.51
C PRO A 76 0.07 -23.27 16.30
N GLY A 77 -0.38 -23.18 15.05
CA GLY A 77 -1.78 -22.93 14.68
C GLY A 77 -2.17 -21.45 14.46
N GLY A 78 -1.23 -20.51 14.62
CA GLY A 78 -1.45 -19.08 14.37
C GLY A 78 -1.59 -18.74 12.89
N SER A 79 -2.45 -17.77 12.59
CA SER A 79 -2.75 -17.33 11.25
C SER A 79 -1.66 -16.40 10.69
N PRO A 80 -1.51 -16.26 9.36
CA PRO A 80 -0.66 -15.23 8.77
C PRO A 80 -1.05 -13.81 9.22
N LEU A 81 -2.33 -13.58 9.50
CA LEU A 81 -2.83 -12.31 10.01
C LEU A 81 -2.27 -12.00 11.40
N ASP A 82 -2.13 -13.00 12.28
CA ASP A 82 -1.56 -12.81 13.63
C ASP A 82 -0.13 -12.26 13.56
N ARG A 83 0.64 -12.67 12.54
CA ARG A 83 2.00 -12.13 12.31
C ARG A 83 1.98 -10.69 11.84
N LEU A 84 1.01 -10.30 11.03
CA LEU A 84 0.84 -8.92 10.57
C LEU A 84 0.40 -8.00 11.72
N LEU A 85 -0.51 -8.47 12.58
CA LEU A 85 -1.00 -7.72 13.74
C LEU A 85 0.08 -7.55 14.82
N GLY A 86 0.96 -8.55 14.97
CA GLY A 86 2.08 -8.49 15.92
C GLY A 86 3.26 -7.62 15.48
N ASP A 87 3.26 -7.12 14.24
CA ASP A 87 4.29 -6.22 13.72
C ASP A 87 3.84 -4.77 13.83
N GLU A 88 4.68 -3.90 14.37
CA GLU A 88 4.30 -2.50 14.64
C GLU A 88 3.89 -1.74 13.37
N LEU A 89 4.60 -1.94 12.25
CA LEU A 89 4.31 -1.23 11.01
C LEU A 89 3.07 -1.81 10.31
N ALA A 90 3.00 -3.14 10.16
CA ALA A 90 1.87 -3.78 9.50
C ALA A 90 0.57 -3.66 10.32
N GLY A 91 0.63 -3.87 11.64
CA GLY A 91 -0.50 -3.70 12.55
C GLY A 91 -0.99 -2.24 12.58
N GLY A 92 -0.07 -1.28 12.65
CA GLY A 92 -0.40 0.15 12.58
C GLY A 92 -1.09 0.54 11.27
N LEU A 93 -0.65 -0.01 10.13
CA LEU A 93 -1.29 0.20 8.83
C LEU A 93 -2.69 -0.40 8.76
N LEU A 94 -2.89 -1.59 9.32
CA LEU A 94 -4.22 -2.22 9.37
C LEU A 94 -5.19 -1.40 10.21
N ALA A 95 -4.77 -0.94 11.40
CA ALA A 95 -5.57 -0.08 12.26
C ALA A 95 -5.88 1.28 11.60
N LEU A 96 -4.89 1.91 10.94
CA LEU A 96 -5.09 3.17 10.21
C LEU A 96 -6.21 3.05 9.16
N HIS A 97 -6.41 1.87 8.59
CA HIS A 97 -7.41 1.60 7.57
C HIS A 97 -8.68 0.93 8.09
N GLY A 98 -8.85 0.76 9.42
CA GLY A 98 -10.01 0.08 10.00
C GLY A 98 -10.12 -1.40 9.58
N LEU A 99 -8.96 -2.01 9.29
CA LEU A 99 -8.82 -3.41 8.91
C LEU A 99 -8.35 -4.26 10.09
N HIS A 100 -8.15 -3.66 11.27
CA HIS A 100 -7.82 -4.39 12.46
C HIS A 100 -9.06 -5.16 12.94
N PRO A 101 -8.96 -6.46 13.28
CA PRO A 101 -10.12 -7.27 13.68
C PRO A 101 -10.83 -6.80 14.97
N GLU A 102 -10.18 -5.94 15.75
CA GLU A 102 -10.69 -5.42 17.02
C GLU A 102 -11.28 -4.00 16.91
N ASP A 103 -11.24 -3.38 15.71
CA ASP A 103 -11.89 -2.10 15.41
C ASP A 103 -13.40 -2.28 15.14
#